data_AF-A0A5N6ZDA1-F1
#
_entry.id   AF-A0A5N6ZDA1-F1
#
_cell.length_a   1.000
_cell.length_b   1.000
_cell.length_c   1.000
_cell.angle_alpha   90.00
_cell.angle_beta   90.00
_cell.angle_gamma   90.00
#
_symmetry.space_group_name_H-M   'P 1'
#
loop_
_entity.id
_entity.type
_entity.pdbx_description
1 polymer ?
#
loop_
_entity_poly.entity_id
_entity_poly.type
_entity_poly.pdbx_seq_one_letter_code
_entity_poly.pdbx_strand_id
1 'polypeptide(L)'
;MAAELDVDAPWNHSRSIEWDSETVQSWLNREAPHPDAQFLLSEALKSVFSTEPWEQSLLYTLAYIAAAGNAITRGTFERLIDVVGGAQEQRIVGGSQLLAIKLAENIGINNILFEAPVQSIELKGETYLVSSNNQSVLAKHVVVAMSPPLASRISYYPLLSAARDHLTQRMPMGSIGKAFAIYATPFWREAGLNGQVASDTGAVRITFDSSPDDGSFGAMMGFIEADEMRRLDQLSEPQITKEITEDLVRYFGPKAANVLTWVIQRWDLEQFSRGGPVAYAPPGVLTAYGTSLKAQHGKLHFAGTESASYWAGFMDGAIQSGVRVAAEILMNF
;
A
#
# COMPACT_ATOMS: atom_id res chain seq x y z
N MET A 1 17.24 -11.77 -10.77
CA MET A 1 17.19 -10.86 -9.62
C MET A 1 16.09 -11.24 -8.64
N ALA A 2 14.84 -10.77 -8.75
CA ALA A 2 13.79 -11.01 -7.73
C ALA A 2 13.58 -12.49 -7.40
N ALA A 3 13.66 -13.35 -8.41
CA ALA A 3 13.53 -14.79 -8.30
C ALA A 3 14.54 -15.52 -7.42
N GLU A 4 15.66 -14.88 -7.11
CA GLU A 4 16.73 -15.43 -6.28
C GLU A 4 16.51 -15.13 -4.79
N LEU A 5 15.53 -14.27 -4.46
CA LEU A 5 15.26 -13.84 -3.10
C LEU A 5 14.36 -14.82 -2.35
N ASP A 6 14.76 -15.13 -1.12
CA ASP A 6 13.86 -15.67 -0.11
C ASP A 6 12.94 -14.55 0.36
N VAL A 7 11.62 -14.74 0.20
CA VAL A 7 10.60 -13.74 0.56
C VAL A 7 10.52 -13.48 2.06
N ASP A 8 10.97 -14.41 2.89
CA ASP A 8 10.98 -14.25 4.35
C ASP A 8 12.24 -13.56 4.86
N ALA A 9 13.33 -13.60 4.10
CA ALA A 9 14.62 -13.05 4.49
C ALA A 9 15.42 -12.52 3.30
N PRO A 10 14.91 -11.52 2.54
CA PRO A 10 15.60 -10.99 1.36
C PRO A 10 16.98 -10.38 1.70
N TRP A 11 17.17 -9.93 2.93
CA TRP A 11 18.44 -9.42 3.46
C TRP A 11 19.55 -10.48 3.55
N ASN A 12 19.23 -11.78 3.53
CA ASN A 12 20.23 -12.85 3.57
C ASN A 12 20.85 -13.17 2.20
N HIS A 13 20.32 -12.61 1.11
CA HIS A 13 20.86 -12.85 -0.24
C HIS A 13 22.30 -12.32 -0.35
N SER A 14 23.17 -13.01 -1.11
CA SER A 14 24.60 -12.66 -1.21
C SER A 14 24.87 -11.26 -1.78
N ARG A 15 23.92 -10.73 -2.58
CA ARG A 15 23.96 -9.37 -3.14
C ARG A 15 23.04 -8.38 -2.41
N SER A 16 22.52 -8.74 -1.23
CA SER A 16 21.54 -7.90 -0.54
C SER A 16 22.09 -6.51 -0.21
N ILE A 17 23.32 -6.41 0.28
CA ILE A 17 23.97 -5.11 0.59
C ILE A 17 24.14 -4.26 -0.66
N GLU A 18 24.54 -4.88 -1.79
CA GLU A 18 24.70 -4.18 -3.07
C GLU A 18 23.36 -3.62 -3.55
N TRP A 19 22.32 -4.47 -3.62
CA TRP A 19 20.99 -4.08 -4.09
C TRP A 19 20.29 -3.11 -3.14
N ASP A 20 20.52 -3.22 -1.83
CA ASP A 20 19.90 -2.31 -0.86
C ASP A 20 20.62 -0.98 -0.79
N SER A 21 21.85 -0.87 -1.31
CA SER A 21 22.58 0.40 -1.42
C SER A 21 22.27 1.15 -2.72
N GLU A 22 21.49 0.55 -3.62
CA GLU A 22 21.15 1.09 -4.93
C GLU A 22 19.68 1.55 -4.96
N THR A 23 19.40 2.70 -5.60
CA THR A 23 18.02 3.10 -5.88
C THR A 23 17.52 2.44 -7.16
N VAL A 24 16.21 2.23 -7.27
CA VAL A 24 15.60 1.76 -8.52
C VAL A 24 15.96 2.68 -9.69
N GLN A 25 15.94 4.01 -9.51
CA GLN A 25 16.33 4.95 -10.57
C GLN A 25 17.76 4.71 -11.08
N SER A 26 18.73 4.54 -10.17
CA SER A 26 20.13 4.30 -10.57
C SER A 26 20.30 2.98 -11.31
N TRP A 27 19.54 1.95 -10.91
CA TRP A 27 19.49 0.68 -11.61
C TRP A 27 18.87 0.82 -13.01
N LEU A 28 17.74 1.52 -13.13
CA LEU A 28 17.07 1.77 -14.42
C LEU A 28 17.98 2.55 -15.38
N ASN A 29 18.69 3.56 -14.90
CA ASN A 29 19.65 4.33 -15.72
C ASN A 29 20.76 3.45 -16.32
N ARG A 30 21.16 2.39 -15.61
CA ARG A 30 22.20 1.46 -16.05
C ARG A 30 21.65 0.36 -16.96
N GLU A 31 20.55 -0.28 -16.58
CA GLU A 31 20.04 -1.49 -17.23
C GLU A 31 18.99 -1.21 -18.32
N ALA A 32 18.27 -0.09 -18.23
CA ALA A 32 17.20 0.28 -19.15
C ALA A 32 17.33 1.74 -19.62
N PRO A 33 18.45 2.14 -20.28
CA PRO A 33 18.74 3.53 -20.59
C PRO A 33 17.82 4.15 -21.68
N HIS A 34 17.04 3.34 -22.39
CA HIS A 34 16.14 3.85 -23.43
C HIS A 34 14.98 4.64 -22.80
N PRO A 35 14.66 5.86 -23.29
CA PRO A 35 13.59 6.69 -22.71
C PRO A 35 12.24 5.97 -22.57
N ASP A 36 11.82 5.23 -23.58
CA ASP A 36 10.55 4.49 -23.52
C ASP A 36 10.56 3.38 -22.44
N ALA A 37 11.72 2.72 -22.23
CA ALA A 37 11.85 1.72 -21.18
C ALA A 37 11.86 2.37 -19.79
N GLN A 38 12.56 3.50 -19.64
CA GLN A 38 12.52 4.32 -18.42
C GLN A 38 11.09 4.73 -18.08
N PHE A 39 10.35 5.25 -19.06
CA PHE A 39 8.96 5.63 -18.91
C PHE A 39 8.10 4.46 -18.41
N LEU A 40 8.06 3.35 -19.16
CA LEU A 40 7.19 2.23 -18.85
C LEU A 40 7.51 1.60 -17.48
N LEU A 41 8.80 1.41 -17.18
CA LEU A 41 9.22 0.82 -15.91
C LEU A 41 8.98 1.76 -14.73
N SER A 42 9.22 3.06 -14.90
CA SER A 42 9.00 4.05 -13.85
C SER A 42 7.52 4.18 -13.53
N GLU A 43 6.65 4.31 -14.53
CA GLU A 43 5.20 4.42 -14.30
C GLU A 43 4.61 3.12 -13.73
N ALA A 44 5.07 1.95 -14.18
CA ALA A 44 4.63 0.70 -13.59
C ALA A 44 5.02 0.58 -12.10
N LEU A 45 6.24 1.01 -11.73
CA LEU A 45 6.68 1.00 -10.32
C LEU A 45 6.00 2.09 -9.47
N LYS A 46 5.74 3.27 -10.04
CA LYS A 46 4.88 4.28 -9.41
C LYS A 46 3.48 3.73 -9.15
N SER A 47 2.94 2.94 -10.05
CA SER A 47 1.62 2.34 -9.85
C SER A 47 1.57 1.30 -8.72
N VAL A 48 2.70 0.65 -8.44
CA VAL A 48 2.80 -0.31 -7.33
C VAL A 48 2.99 0.38 -5.98
N PHE A 49 3.85 1.39 -5.90
CA PHE A 49 4.31 1.95 -4.62
C PHE A 49 3.88 3.40 -4.36
N SER A 50 3.49 4.11 -5.40
CA SER A 50 3.21 5.55 -5.41
C SER A 50 4.35 6.38 -4.82
N THR A 51 5.57 6.05 -5.26
CA THR A 51 6.79 6.82 -5.00
C THR A 51 7.55 6.99 -6.30
N GLU A 52 8.47 7.95 -6.30
CA GLU A 52 9.42 8.10 -7.38
C GLU A 52 10.49 7.00 -7.34
N PRO A 53 11.05 6.56 -8.49
CA PRO A 53 12.05 5.49 -8.53
C PRO A 53 13.35 5.81 -7.76
N TRP A 54 13.67 7.08 -7.52
CA TRP A 54 14.84 7.46 -6.73
C TRP A 54 14.63 7.34 -5.22
N GLU A 55 13.39 7.15 -4.76
CA GLU A 55 13.07 6.98 -3.35
C GLU A 55 13.27 5.53 -2.89
N GLN A 56 13.11 4.56 -3.79
CA GLN A 56 13.04 3.13 -3.46
C GLN A 56 14.40 2.44 -3.47
N SER A 57 14.63 1.58 -2.48
CA SER A 57 15.68 0.55 -2.55
C SER A 57 15.40 -0.45 -3.68
N LEU A 58 16.42 -0.79 -4.46
CA LEU A 58 16.34 -1.87 -5.44
C LEU A 58 16.09 -3.22 -4.76
N LEU A 59 16.76 -3.52 -3.63
CA LEU A 59 16.49 -4.77 -2.89
C LEU A 59 15.04 -4.85 -2.44
N TYR A 60 14.49 -3.77 -1.89
CA TYR A 60 13.10 -3.75 -1.44
C TYR A 60 12.13 -4.01 -2.59
N THR A 61 12.36 -3.36 -3.73
CA THR A 61 11.56 -3.54 -4.95
C THR A 61 11.61 -4.98 -5.46
N LEU A 62 12.80 -5.57 -5.50
CA LEU A 62 12.98 -6.97 -5.90
C LEU A 62 12.31 -7.94 -4.91
N ALA A 63 12.38 -7.67 -3.61
CA ALA A 63 11.71 -8.48 -2.59
C ALA A 63 10.19 -8.41 -2.73
N TYR A 64 9.65 -7.23 -3.02
CA TYR A 64 8.22 -7.03 -3.27
C TYR A 64 7.74 -7.78 -4.52
N ILE A 65 8.53 -7.77 -5.61
CA ILE A 65 8.27 -8.57 -6.82
C ILE A 65 8.30 -10.08 -6.50
N ALA A 66 9.29 -10.53 -5.72
CA ALA A 66 9.39 -11.92 -5.30
C ALA A 66 8.16 -12.36 -4.47
N ALA A 67 7.67 -11.45 -3.63
CA ALA A 67 6.50 -11.66 -2.78
C ALA A 67 5.16 -11.70 -3.54
N ALA A 68 5.11 -11.29 -4.81
CA ALA A 68 3.90 -11.30 -5.66
C ALA A 68 3.46 -12.71 -6.13
N GLY A 69 3.56 -13.69 -5.23
CA GLY A 69 3.38 -15.11 -5.49
C GLY A 69 2.78 -15.83 -4.29
N ASN A 70 3.12 -17.10 -4.12
CA ASN A 70 2.81 -17.89 -2.93
C ASN A 70 3.83 -19.04 -2.82
N ALA A 71 3.63 -19.95 -1.87
CA ALA A 71 4.53 -21.08 -1.61
C ALA A 71 4.78 -22.01 -2.82
N ILE A 72 3.90 -22.02 -3.82
CA ILE A 72 4.01 -22.87 -5.02
C ILE A 72 4.07 -22.08 -6.33
N THR A 73 3.61 -20.83 -6.33
CA THR A 73 3.61 -19.95 -7.49
C THR A 73 4.64 -18.86 -7.28
N ARG A 74 5.65 -18.81 -8.14
CA ARG A 74 6.68 -17.78 -8.11
C ARG A 74 6.09 -16.39 -8.35
N GLY A 75 6.55 -15.40 -7.58
CA GLY A 75 6.24 -13.99 -7.79
C GLY A 75 6.95 -13.42 -9.02
N THR A 76 6.27 -12.54 -9.73
CA THR A 76 6.82 -11.85 -10.92
C THR A 76 6.33 -10.40 -10.96
N PHE A 77 6.95 -9.58 -11.79
CA PHE A 77 6.56 -8.19 -11.95
C PHE A 77 5.21 -8.06 -12.63
N GLU A 78 4.96 -8.89 -13.65
CA GLU A 78 3.70 -8.99 -14.38
C GLU A 78 2.54 -9.28 -13.43
N ARG A 79 2.72 -10.18 -12.46
CA ARG A 79 1.67 -10.48 -11.46
C ARG A 79 1.29 -9.27 -10.60
N LEU A 80 2.18 -8.29 -10.43
CA LEU A 80 1.88 -7.06 -9.69
C LEU A 80 1.09 -6.04 -10.52
N ILE A 81 1.25 -6.03 -11.85
CA ILE A 81 0.75 -4.94 -12.70
C ILE A 81 -0.34 -5.38 -13.69
N ASP A 82 -0.47 -6.68 -13.94
CA ASP A 82 -1.43 -7.22 -14.90
C ASP A 82 -2.84 -7.31 -14.33
N VAL A 83 -3.81 -7.03 -15.19
CA VAL A 83 -5.23 -7.31 -14.90
C VAL A 83 -5.49 -8.80 -15.03
N VAL A 84 -5.27 -9.40 -16.21
CA VAL A 84 -5.58 -10.82 -16.43
C VAL A 84 -4.46 -11.68 -15.82
N GLY A 85 -4.81 -12.55 -14.87
CA GLY A 85 -3.87 -13.41 -14.15
C GLY A 85 -2.98 -12.69 -13.12
N GLY A 86 -3.21 -11.40 -12.89
CA GLY A 86 -2.46 -10.55 -11.97
C GLY A 86 -3.31 -9.94 -10.85
N ALA A 87 -2.74 -8.96 -10.14
CA ALA A 87 -3.29 -8.42 -8.90
C ALA A 87 -4.57 -7.58 -9.08
N GLN A 88 -4.81 -7.07 -10.29
CA GLN A 88 -5.94 -6.18 -10.58
C GLN A 88 -7.16 -6.93 -11.17
N GLU A 89 -7.13 -8.27 -11.24
CA GLU A 89 -8.13 -9.07 -11.96
C GLU A 89 -9.55 -8.94 -11.42
N GLN A 90 -9.70 -8.95 -10.10
CA GLN A 90 -11.00 -9.12 -9.44
C GLN A 90 -11.29 -8.01 -8.43
N ARG A 91 -12.58 -7.71 -8.31
CA ARG A 91 -13.13 -6.77 -7.32
C ARG A 91 -14.23 -7.46 -6.51
N ILE A 92 -14.39 -7.06 -5.25
CA ILE A 92 -15.45 -7.57 -4.38
C ILE A 92 -16.73 -6.80 -4.68
N VAL A 93 -17.78 -7.50 -5.10
CA VAL A 93 -19.12 -6.91 -5.28
C VAL A 93 -19.60 -6.34 -3.95
N GLY A 94 -19.96 -5.05 -3.94
CA GLY A 94 -20.32 -4.31 -2.73
C GLY A 94 -19.15 -3.65 -1.98
N GLY A 95 -17.91 -3.82 -2.47
CA GLY A 95 -16.72 -3.13 -1.96
C GLY A 95 -15.90 -3.96 -0.97
N SER A 96 -14.59 -3.72 -0.94
CA SER A 96 -13.64 -4.51 -0.13
C SER A 96 -13.80 -4.31 1.38
N GLN A 97 -14.37 -3.19 1.82
CA GLN A 97 -14.66 -2.92 3.23
C GLN A 97 -15.58 -3.99 3.86
N LEU A 98 -16.37 -4.70 3.04
CA LEU A 98 -17.23 -5.79 3.50
C LEU A 98 -16.46 -6.88 4.25
N LEU A 99 -15.18 -7.10 3.94
CA LEU A 99 -14.34 -8.05 4.68
C LEU A 99 -14.23 -7.67 6.15
N ALA A 100 -13.90 -6.39 6.42
CA ALA A 100 -13.76 -5.88 7.78
C ALA A 100 -15.11 -5.79 8.50
N ILE A 101 -16.18 -5.36 7.80
CA ILE A 101 -17.53 -5.28 8.36
C ILE A 101 -18.03 -6.66 8.79
N LYS A 102 -17.90 -7.67 7.93
CA LYS A 102 -18.33 -9.04 8.26
C LYS A 102 -17.50 -9.68 9.37
N LEU A 103 -16.20 -9.36 9.43
CA LEU A 103 -15.37 -9.78 10.55
C LEU A 103 -15.83 -9.12 11.86
N ALA A 104 -16.16 -7.84 11.82
CA ALA A 104 -16.68 -7.11 12.99
C ALA A 104 -18.02 -7.68 13.47
N GLU A 105 -18.92 -8.06 12.56
CA GLU A 105 -20.18 -8.75 12.88
C GLU A 105 -19.93 -10.06 13.63
N ASN A 106 -18.95 -10.86 13.19
CA ASN A 106 -18.59 -12.13 13.84
C ASN A 106 -17.92 -11.93 15.21
N ILE A 107 -17.08 -10.90 15.36
CA ILE A 107 -16.42 -10.56 16.63
C ILE A 107 -17.44 -10.01 17.63
N GLY A 108 -18.48 -9.34 17.15
CA GLY A 108 -19.47 -8.64 17.96
C GLY A 108 -19.02 -7.23 18.32
N ILE A 109 -19.89 -6.25 18.09
CA ILE A 109 -19.57 -4.81 18.19
C ILE A 109 -19.08 -4.40 19.59
N ASN A 110 -19.51 -5.09 20.64
CA ASN A 110 -19.10 -4.82 22.02
C ASN A 110 -17.61 -5.11 22.29
N ASN A 111 -16.95 -5.85 21.40
CA ASN A 111 -15.52 -6.14 21.46
C ASN A 111 -14.69 -5.19 20.58
N ILE A 112 -15.30 -4.14 19.99
CA ILE A 112 -14.66 -3.19 19.09
C ILE A 112 -14.86 -1.78 19.63
N LEU A 113 -13.76 -1.10 19.91
CA LEU A 113 -13.74 0.26 20.40
C LEU A 113 -13.33 1.20 19.26
N PHE A 114 -14.28 1.96 18.74
CA PHE A 114 -14.03 3.03 17.77
C PHE A 114 -13.60 4.32 18.46
N GLU A 115 -13.08 5.27 17.68
CA GLU A 115 -12.64 6.59 18.18
C GLU A 115 -11.64 6.50 19.36
N ALA A 116 -10.90 5.39 19.41
CA ALA A 116 -9.98 5.06 20.49
C ALA A 116 -8.52 4.99 19.98
N PRO A 117 -7.94 6.10 19.48
CA PRO A 117 -6.55 6.09 19.04
C PRO A 117 -5.62 5.75 20.21
N VAL A 118 -4.90 4.64 20.11
CA VAL A 118 -3.94 4.21 21.12
C VAL A 118 -2.80 5.22 21.19
N GLN A 119 -2.51 5.71 22.39
CA GLN A 119 -1.43 6.66 22.67
C GLN A 119 -0.24 5.99 23.32
N SER A 120 -0.49 4.99 24.17
CA SER A 120 0.59 4.24 24.81
C SER A 120 0.26 2.77 25.06
N ILE A 121 1.31 1.97 25.11
CA ILE A 121 1.29 0.56 25.49
C ILE A 121 2.37 0.37 26.56
N GLU A 122 1.94 0.06 27.79
CA GLU A 122 2.83 -0.08 28.95
C GLU A 122 2.73 -1.48 29.57
N LEU A 123 3.86 -2.15 29.74
CA LEU A 123 3.94 -3.42 30.47
C LEU A 123 3.81 -3.16 31.99
N LYS A 124 2.71 -3.64 32.58
CA LYS A 124 2.42 -3.65 34.01
C LYS A 124 2.46 -5.09 34.53
N GLY A 125 3.60 -5.50 35.08
CA GLY A 125 3.82 -6.87 35.54
C GLY A 125 3.82 -7.84 34.36
N GLU A 126 2.81 -8.72 34.28
CA GLU A 126 2.65 -9.70 33.20
C GLU A 126 1.62 -9.30 32.13
N THR A 127 1.03 -8.11 32.26
CA THR A 127 -0.02 -7.61 31.36
C THR A 127 0.36 -6.25 30.77
N TYR A 128 -0.19 -5.92 29.62
CA TYR A 128 -0.04 -4.62 28.98
C TYR A 128 -1.27 -3.77 29.27
N LEU A 129 -1.03 -2.54 29.74
CA LEU A 129 -2.00 -1.46 29.77
C LEU A 129 -1.93 -0.71 28.44
N VAL A 130 -2.98 -0.86 27.63
CA VAL A 130 -3.15 -0.14 26.36
C VAL A 130 -4.04 1.06 26.62
N SER A 131 -3.53 2.26 26.40
CA SER A 131 -4.20 3.52 26.75
C SER A 131 -4.54 4.33 25.51
N SER A 132 -5.77 4.84 25.50
CA SER A 132 -6.30 5.87 24.60
C SER A 132 -6.74 7.07 25.43
N ASN A 133 -7.14 8.18 24.79
CA ASN A 133 -7.59 9.41 25.48
C ASN A 133 -8.63 9.17 26.57
N ASN A 134 -9.61 8.31 26.28
CA ASN A 134 -10.80 8.16 27.12
C ASN A 134 -10.96 6.76 27.74
N GLN A 135 -10.06 5.82 27.40
CA GLN A 135 -10.22 4.41 27.74
C GLN A 135 -8.87 3.73 27.90
N SER A 136 -8.85 2.66 28.70
CA SER A 136 -7.69 1.77 28.79
C SER A 136 -8.12 0.32 28.92
N VAL A 137 -7.32 -0.59 28.36
CA VAL A 137 -7.58 -2.03 28.37
C VAL A 137 -6.34 -2.73 28.89
N LEU A 138 -6.54 -3.72 29.77
CA LEU A 138 -5.48 -4.66 30.18
C LEU A 138 -5.53 -5.90 29.31
N ALA A 139 -4.40 -6.30 28.75
CA ALA A 139 -4.29 -7.47 27.89
C ALA A 139 -3.02 -8.29 28.21
N LYS A 140 -3.08 -9.62 28.05
CA LYS A 140 -1.90 -10.49 28.19
C LYS A 140 -1.00 -10.43 26.95
N HIS A 141 -1.60 -10.28 25.78
CA HIS A 141 -0.94 -10.11 24.49
C HIS A 141 -1.52 -8.89 23.80
N VAL A 142 -0.69 -8.16 23.06
CA VAL A 142 -1.10 -7.00 22.27
C VAL A 142 -0.63 -7.20 20.84
N VAL A 143 -1.50 -6.91 19.87
CA VAL A 143 -1.15 -6.93 18.45
C VAL A 143 -1.27 -5.51 17.89
N VAL A 144 -0.17 -4.98 17.38
CA VAL A 144 -0.16 -3.72 16.62
C VAL A 144 -0.29 -4.08 15.13
N ALA A 145 -1.48 -3.89 14.57
CA ALA A 145 -1.84 -4.27 13.19
C ALA A 145 -2.02 -3.02 12.29
N MET A 146 -0.96 -2.22 12.16
CA MET A 146 -0.93 -0.97 11.37
C MET A 146 0.41 -0.82 10.66
N SER A 147 0.52 0.13 9.73
CA SER A 147 1.76 0.34 8.99
C SER A 147 2.91 0.77 9.92
N PRO A 148 4.18 0.43 9.59
CA PRO A 148 5.34 0.83 10.38
C PRO A 148 5.39 2.32 10.78
N PRO A 149 5.12 3.30 9.89
CA PRO A 149 5.21 4.71 10.26
C PRO A 149 4.09 5.19 11.18
N LEU A 150 2.96 4.47 11.26
CA LEU A 150 1.91 4.77 12.25
C LEU A 150 2.20 4.10 13.59
N ALA A 151 2.83 2.93 13.59
CA ALA A 151 3.26 2.26 14.81
C ALA A 151 4.26 3.10 15.63
N SER A 152 5.05 3.98 14.99
CA SER A 152 5.96 4.91 15.70
C SER A 152 5.25 6.04 16.46
N ARG A 153 3.95 6.24 16.23
CA ARG A 153 3.15 7.29 16.91
C ARG A 153 2.61 6.86 18.27
N ILE A 154 2.80 5.60 18.65
CA ILE A 154 2.42 5.06 19.95
C ILE A 154 3.66 5.13 20.86
N SER A 155 3.47 5.53 22.12
CA SER A 155 4.52 5.48 23.14
C SER A 155 4.58 4.08 23.78
N TYR A 156 5.76 3.46 23.77
CA TYR A 156 5.96 2.10 24.33
C TYR A 156 6.77 2.15 25.64
N TYR A 157 6.32 1.40 26.64
CA TYR A 157 7.00 1.26 27.92
C TYR A 157 7.10 -0.23 28.31
N PRO A 158 8.31 -0.84 28.35
CA PRO A 158 9.61 -0.26 27.99
C PRO A 158 9.70 0.12 26.50
N LEU A 159 10.73 0.91 26.16
CA LEU A 159 11.01 1.27 24.77
C LEU A 159 11.18 0.02 23.90
N LEU A 160 10.78 0.14 22.64
CA LEU A 160 11.05 -0.90 21.64
C LEU A 160 12.56 -1.05 21.41
N SER A 161 12.95 -2.10 20.70
CA SER A 161 14.35 -2.22 20.29
C SER A 161 14.73 -1.06 19.35
N ALA A 162 15.97 -0.60 19.45
CA ALA A 162 16.48 0.46 18.55
C ALA A 162 16.31 0.09 17.06
N ALA A 163 16.38 -1.20 16.72
CA ALA A 163 16.15 -1.68 15.36
C ALA A 163 14.70 -1.44 14.89
N ARG A 164 13.71 -1.65 15.77
CA ARG A 164 12.29 -1.37 15.46
C ARG A 164 12.01 0.13 15.39
N ASP A 165 12.63 0.94 16.26
CA ASP A 165 12.54 2.41 16.16
C ASP A 165 13.08 2.91 14.83
N HIS A 166 14.25 2.42 14.42
CA HIS A 166 14.83 2.77 13.12
C HIS A 166 13.99 2.31 11.93
N LEU A 167 13.43 1.10 11.98
CA LEU A 167 12.53 0.60 10.93
C LEU A 167 11.32 1.52 10.75
N THR A 168 10.61 1.81 11.85
CA THR A 168 9.37 2.59 11.80
C THR A 168 9.59 4.06 11.40
N GLN A 169 10.77 4.63 11.68
CA GLN A 169 11.16 5.97 11.22
C GLN A 169 11.61 6.02 9.76
N ARG A 170 12.00 4.89 9.17
CA ARG A 170 12.63 4.82 7.84
C ARG A 170 11.82 4.01 6.82
N MET A 171 10.58 3.65 7.16
CA MET A 171 9.62 3.11 6.19
C MET A 171 8.43 4.07 6.04
N PRO A 172 8.59 5.17 5.29
CA PRO A 172 7.47 6.07 5.03
C PRO A 172 6.40 5.40 4.15
N MET A 173 5.19 5.96 4.15
CA MET A 173 4.16 5.62 3.17
C MET A 173 4.48 6.28 1.83
N GLY A 174 4.04 5.66 0.72
CA GLY A 174 3.94 6.36 -0.56
C GLY A 174 2.91 7.49 -0.55
N SER A 175 2.89 8.29 -1.61
CA SER A 175 1.96 9.41 -1.79
C SER A 175 0.94 9.06 -2.86
N ILE A 176 -0.34 8.93 -2.49
CA ILE A 176 -1.39 8.46 -3.41
C ILE A 176 -2.73 9.15 -3.22
N GLY A 177 -3.30 9.54 -4.36
CA GLY A 177 -4.69 9.92 -4.51
C GLY A 177 -5.43 8.92 -5.40
N LYS A 178 -6.71 8.76 -5.13
CA LYS A 178 -7.61 7.97 -5.97
C LYS A 178 -8.83 8.81 -6.31
N ALA A 179 -9.02 9.05 -7.61
CA ALA A 179 -10.15 9.82 -8.12
C ALA A 179 -11.08 8.93 -8.94
N PHE A 180 -12.38 9.18 -8.82
CA PHE A 180 -13.41 8.58 -9.66
C PHE A 180 -14.22 9.69 -10.32
N ALA A 181 -14.23 9.69 -11.66
CA ALA A 181 -15.14 10.50 -12.46
C ALA A 181 -16.37 9.65 -12.79
N ILE A 182 -17.54 10.09 -12.33
CA ILE A 182 -18.82 9.42 -12.60
C ILE A 182 -19.50 10.06 -13.81
N TYR A 183 -19.97 9.24 -14.74
CA TYR A 183 -20.63 9.64 -15.98
C TYR A 183 -21.98 8.94 -16.12
N ALA A 184 -22.85 9.47 -16.98
CA ALA A 184 -24.14 8.85 -17.26
C ALA A 184 -24.02 7.46 -17.88
N THR A 185 -23.01 7.23 -18.72
CA THR A 185 -22.71 5.93 -19.34
C THR A 185 -21.18 5.74 -19.40
N PRO A 186 -20.69 4.49 -19.48
CA PRO A 186 -19.28 4.20 -19.75
C PRO A 186 -18.94 4.44 -21.24
N PHE A 187 -19.04 5.71 -21.68
CA PHE A 187 -18.99 6.10 -23.10
C PHE A 187 -17.71 5.66 -23.84
N TRP A 188 -16.62 5.40 -23.14
CA TRP A 188 -15.37 4.88 -23.72
C TRP A 188 -15.53 3.47 -24.29
N ARG A 189 -16.43 2.65 -23.72
CA ARG A 189 -16.72 1.30 -24.23
C ARG A 189 -17.32 1.35 -25.64
N GLU A 190 -18.18 2.34 -25.93
CA GLU A 190 -18.76 2.55 -27.26
C GLU A 190 -17.69 2.89 -28.31
N ALA A 191 -16.56 3.46 -27.88
CA ALA A 191 -15.41 3.74 -28.73
C ALA A 191 -14.44 2.55 -28.85
N GLY A 192 -14.78 1.38 -28.30
CA GLY A 192 -13.93 0.19 -28.31
C GLY A 192 -12.77 0.23 -27.31
N LEU A 193 -12.82 1.14 -26.32
CA LEU A 193 -11.78 1.30 -25.30
C LEU A 193 -12.15 0.56 -24.02
N ASN A 194 -11.16 0.03 -23.31
CA ASN A 194 -11.32 -0.65 -22.03
C ASN A 194 -11.18 0.28 -20.80
N GLY A 195 -10.91 1.56 -21.02
CA GLY A 195 -10.70 2.55 -19.95
C GLY A 195 -9.31 2.50 -19.28
N GLN A 196 -8.39 1.67 -19.76
CA GLN A 196 -7.02 1.62 -19.27
C GLN A 196 -6.13 2.61 -20.00
N VAL A 197 -5.35 3.38 -19.24
CA VAL A 197 -4.33 4.31 -19.74
C VAL A 197 -3.05 4.10 -18.94
N ALA A 198 -1.91 4.22 -19.64
CA ALA A 198 -0.62 4.52 -19.06
C ALA A 198 -0.07 5.77 -19.78
N SER A 199 0.22 6.82 -19.04
CA SER A 199 0.62 8.14 -19.57
C SER A 199 1.91 8.63 -18.91
N ASP A 200 2.76 9.31 -19.67
CA ASP A 200 3.97 9.99 -19.17
C ASP A 200 3.70 11.43 -18.71
N THR A 201 2.47 11.90 -18.91
CA THR A 201 2.06 13.28 -18.67
C THR A 201 0.73 13.34 -17.94
N GLY A 202 0.51 14.46 -17.26
CA GLY A 202 -0.70 14.70 -16.48
C GLY A 202 -0.58 14.30 -15.02
N ALA A 203 -1.61 14.66 -14.26
CA ALA A 203 -1.80 14.34 -12.86
C ALA A 203 -2.29 12.90 -12.66
N VAL A 204 -3.15 12.41 -13.56
CA VAL A 204 -3.60 11.02 -13.58
C VAL A 204 -2.96 10.30 -14.76
N ARG A 205 -2.11 9.32 -14.43
CA ARG A 205 -1.31 8.58 -15.41
C ARG A 205 -1.75 7.14 -15.61
N ILE A 206 -2.43 6.58 -14.62
CA ILE A 206 -3.00 5.23 -14.67
C ILE A 206 -4.51 5.32 -14.47
N THR A 207 -5.28 4.76 -15.40
CA THR A 207 -6.75 4.70 -15.29
C THR A 207 -7.28 3.27 -15.40
N PHE A 208 -8.45 3.04 -14.82
CA PHE A 208 -9.20 1.80 -15.01
C PHE A 208 -10.70 2.09 -15.09
N ASP A 209 -11.38 1.35 -15.96
CA ASP A 209 -12.83 1.28 -15.95
C ASP A 209 -13.33 0.59 -14.68
N SER A 210 -14.00 1.35 -13.83
CA SER A 210 -14.61 0.88 -12.60
C SER A 210 -16.13 0.78 -12.66
N SER A 211 -16.72 0.93 -13.84
CA SER A 211 -18.17 0.90 -14.06
C SER A 211 -18.78 -0.47 -13.71
N PRO A 212 -20.07 -0.52 -13.35
CA PRO A 212 -20.81 -1.77 -13.24
C PRO A 212 -20.79 -2.57 -14.55
N ASP A 213 -20.96 -3.88 -14.43
CA ASP A 213 -21.02 -4.80 -15.58
C ASP A 213 -22.21 -4.49 -16.49
N ASP A 214 -23.35 -4.07 -15.90
CA ASP A 214 -24.55 -3.69 -16.64
C ASP A 214 -24.44 -2.32 -17.34
N GLY A 215 -23.37 -1.57 -17.09
CA GLY A 215 -23.14 -0.25 -17.69
C GLY A 215 -24.14 0.83 -17.27
N SER A 216 -24.85 0.63 -16.16
CA SER A 216 -25.87 1.57 -15.63
C SER A 216 -25.33 2.98 -15.38
N PHE A 217 -24.03 3.13 -15.15
CA PHE A 217 -23.30 4.39 -15.17
C PHE A 217 -21.84 4.16 -15.56
N GLY A 218 -21.13 5.21 -15.96
CA GLY A 218 -19.69 5.16 -16.17
C GLY A 218 -18.95 5.55 -14.90
N ALA A 219 -17.94 4.80 -14.49
CA ALA A 219 -17.02 5.19 -13.42
C ALA A 219 -15.58 5.02 -13.90
N MET A 220 -14.90 6.13 -14.18
CA MET A 220 -13.48 6.11 -14.55
C MET A 220 -12.64 6.36 -13.29
N MET A 221 -11.84 5.38 -12.91
CA MET A 221 -10.89 5.51 -11.80
C MET A 221 -9.54 5.99 -12.33
N GLY A 222 -8.91 6.90 -11.60
CA GLY A 222 -7.54 7.37 -11.85
C GLY A 222 -6.72 7.39 -10.57
N PHE A 223 -5.48 6.90 -10.66
CA PHE A 223 -4.49 7.10 -9.61
C PHE A 223 -3.69 8.37 -9.83
N ILE A 224 -3.41 9.08 -8.74
CA ILE A 224 -2.53 10.24 -8.67
C ILE A 224 -1.38 9.81 -7.75
N GLU A 225 -0.16 9.77 -8.26
CA GLU A 225 0.91 9.00 -7.63
C GLU A 225 2.14 9.88 -7.36
N ALA A 226 2.85 9.56 -6.28
CA ALA A 226 4.15 10.12 -5.95
C ALA A 226 4.17 11.66 -5.93
N ASP A 227 5.06 12.30 -6.71
CA ASP A 227 5.22 13.76 -6.72
C ASP A 227 3.96 14.50 -7.19
N GLU A 228 3.18 13.91 -8.10
CA GLU A 228 1.93 14.52 -8.54
C GLU A 228 0.93 14.60 -7.40
N MET A 229 0.85 13.56 -6.55
CA MET A 229 -0.03 13.62 -5.38
C MET A 229 0.46 14.66 -4.38
N ARG A 230 1.76 14.69 -4.09
CA ARG A 230 2.35 15.71 -3.19
C ARG A 230 2.07 17.13 -3.67
N ARG A 231 2.12 17.36 -4.98
CA ARG A 231 1.77 18.65 -5.59
C ARG A 231 0.29 18.96 -5.44
N LEU A 232 -0.58 18.00 -5.75
CA LEU A 232 -2.04 18.17 -5.73
C LEU A 232 -2.63 18.28 -4.32
N ASP A 233 -1.95 17.76 -3.29
CA ASP A 233 -2.36 17.93 -1.90
C ASP A 233 -2.46 19.41 -1.47
N GLN A 234 -1.68 20.29 -2.12
CA GLN A 234 -1.69 21.73 -1.85
C GLN A 234 -2.80 22.48 -2.59
N LEU A 235 -3.58 21.79 -3.45
CA LEU A 235 -4.62 22.39 -4.25
C LEU A 235 -6.01 22.18 -3.65
N SER A 236 -6.93 23.04 -4.07
CA SER A 236 -8.36 22.85 -3.82
C SER A 236 -8.95 21.76 -4.73
N GLU A 237 -10.00 21.09 -4.28
CA GLU A 237 -10.68 20.05 -5.06
C GLU A 237 -11.13 20.50 -6.47
N PRO A 238 -11.64 21.74 -6.68
CA PRO A 238 -11.93 22.23 -8.03
C PRO A 238 -10.71 22.34 -8.96
N GLN A 239 -9.53 22.64 -8.41
CA GLN A 239 -8.29 22.67 -9.18
C GLN A 239 -7.84 21.26 -9.54
N ILE A 240 -7.89 20.33 -8.57
CA ILE A 240 -7.57 18.92 -8.79
C ILE A 240 -8.47 18.34 -9.87
N THR A 241 -9.79 18.44 -9.71
CA THR A 241 -10.77 17.91 -10.67
C THR A 241 -10.63 18.52 -12.06
N LYS A 242 -10.25 19.80 -12.16
CA LYS A 242 -9.95 20.43 -13.45
C LYS A 242 -8.76 19.75 -14.14
N GLU A 243 -7.63 19.57 -13.45
CA GLU A 243 -6.45 18.92 -14.02
C GLU A 243 -6.74 17.47 -14.44
N ILE A 244 -7.47 16.72 -13.60
CA ILE A 244 -7.87 15.36 -13.94
C ILE A 244 -8.82 15.35 -15.15
N THR A 245 -9.74 16.32 -15.24
CA THR A 245 -10.64 16.43 -16.41
C THR A 245 -9.85 16.67 -17.68
N GLU A 246 -8.83 17.53 -17.65
CA GLU A 246 -7.96 17.80 -18.81
C GLU A 246 -7.22 16.53 -19.26
N ASP A 247 -6.74 15.72 -18.31
CA ASP A 247 -6.14 14.41 -18.61
C ASP A 247 -7.17 13.43 -19.21
N LEU A 248 -8.35 13.28 -18.60
CA LEU A 248 -9.38 12.37 -19.12
C LEU A 248 -9.89 12.80 -20.50
N VAL A 249 -9.97 14.10 -20.79
CA VAL A 249 -10.30 14.62 -22.12
C VAL A 249 -9.19 14.32 -23.13
N ARG A 250 -7.92 14.40 -22.73
CA ARG A 250 -6.78 13.98 -23.57
C ARG A 250 -6.88 12.51 -23.95
N TYR A 251 -7.29 11.65 -23.02
CA TYR A 251 -7.31 10.20 -23.22
C TYR A 251 -8.57 9.70 -23.93
N PHE A 252 -9.75 10.22 -23.55
CA PHE A 252 -11.06 9.68 -23.96
C PHE A 252 -11.88 10.66 -24.80
N GLY A 253 -11.33 11.84 -25.10
CA GLY A 253 -11.96 12.87 -25.92
C GLY A 253 -12.96 13.76 -25.17
N PRO A 254 -13.65 14.67 -25.88
CA PRO A 254 -14.45 15.74 -25.27
C PRO A 254 -15.60 15.26 -24.38
N LYS A 255 -16.10 14.04 -24.58
CA LYS A 255 -17.15 13.46 -23.73
C LYS A 255 -16.71 13.34 -22.26
N ALA A 256 -15.41 13.17 -22.00
CA ALA A 256 -14.84 13.08 -20.65
C ALA A 256 -14.98 14.38 -19.83
N ALA A 257 -15.27 15.52 -20.47
CA ALA A 257 -15.55 16.75 -19.74
C ALA A 257 -16.88 16.73 -18.97
N ASN A 258 -17.80 15.82 -19.34
CA ASN A 258 -19.17 15.78 -18.81
C ASN A 258 -19.28 14.91 -17.54
N VAL A 259 -18.41 15.17 -16.55
CA VAL A 259 -18.43 14.46 -15.26
C VAL A 259 -19.67 14.88 -14.46
N LEU A 260 -20.47 13.90 -14.02
CA LEU A 260 -21.63 14.13 -13.17
C LEU A 260 -21.23 14.37 -11.71
N THR A 261 -20.25 13.61 -11.22
CA THR A 261 -19.78 13.69 -9.83
C THR A 261 -18.35 13.17 -9.74
N TRP A 262 -17.58 13.79 -8.85
CA TRP A 262 -16.26 13.34 -8.46
C TRP A 262 -16.29 12.67 -7.10
N VAL A 263 -15.50 11.61 -6.94
CA VAL A 263 -15.13 11.06 -5.62
C VAL A 263 -13.62 11.01 -5.57
N ILE A 264 -13.01 11.75 -4.64
CA ILE A 264 -11.55 11.84 -4.52
C ILE A 264 -11.14 11.50 -3.10
N GLN A 265 -10.24 10.54 -2.95
CA GLN A 265 -9.58 10.22 -1.68
C GLN A 265 -8.10 10.57 -1.78
N ARG A 266 -7.60 11.38 -0.84
CA ARG A 266 -6.19 11.75 -0.70
C ARG A 266 -5.61 11.07 0.52
N TRP A 267 -4.91 9.95 0.32
CA TRP A 267 -4.46 9.10 1.43
C TRP A 267 -3.37 9.76 2.28
N ASP A 268 -2.59 10.66 1.68
CA ASP A 268 -1.56 11.47 2.32
C ASP A 268 -2.10 12.30 3.50
N LEU A 269 -3.37 12.73 3.39
CA LEU A 269 -4.05 13.56 4.38
C LEU A 269 -4.80 12.74 5.45
N GLU A 270 -5.00 11.44 5.24
CA GLU A 270 -5.70 10.57 6.19
C GLU A 270 -4.89 10.38 7.47
N GLN A 271 -5.44 10.80 8.61
CA GLN A 271 -4.74 10.84 9.90
C GLN A 271 -4.14 9.48 10.30
N PHE A 272 -4.85 8.39 9.99
CA PHE A 272 -4.51 7.00 10.36
C PHE A 272 -4.09 6.15 9.16
N SER A 273 -3.67 6.77 8.06
CA SER A 273 -3.00 6.08 6.94
C SER A 273 -1.74 6.83 6.54
N ARG A 274 -1.83 8.16 6.37
CA ARG A 274 -0.72 9.10 6.14
C ARG A 274 0.07 8.78 4.87
N GLY A 275 -0.65 8.37 3.84
CA GLY A 275 -0.14 7.94 2.55
C GLY A 275 -0.63 6.54 2.19
N GLY A 276 -0.06 5.99 1.12
CA GLY A 276 -0.43 4.72 0.53
C GLY A 276 0.29 4.46 -0.80
N PRO A 277 0.01 3.34 -1.47
CA PRO A 277 -0.85 2.25 -0.99
C PRO A 277 -0.16 1.39 0.09
N VAL A 278 1.16 1.51 0.24
CA VAL A 278 1.99 0.71 1.16
C VAL A 278 3.15 1.54 1.71
N ALA A 279 3.70 1.16 2.86
CA ALA A 279 4.99 1.67 3.32
C ALA A 279 6.14 1.01 2.56
N TYR A 280 7.11 1.81 2.10
CA TYR A 280 8.25 1.32 1.33
C TYR A 280 9.56 1.48 2.11
N ALA A 281 10.62 0.79 1.68
CA ALA A 281 11.96 0.97 2.24
C ALA A 281 12.88 1.73 1.26
N PRO A 282 13.44 2.88 1.64
CA PRO A 282 14.58 3.50 0.98
C PRO A 282 15.84 2.64 1.09
N PRO A 283 16.91 2.97 0.32
CA PRO A 283 18.19 2.27 0.41
C PRO A 283 18.73 2.12 1.85
N GLY A 284 19.23 0.92 2.15
CA GLY A 284 19.91 0.54 3.39
C GLY A 284 18.98 0.15 4.55
N VAL A 285 17.67 0.24 4.38
CA VAL A 285 16.71 -0.05 5.46
C VAL A 285 16.42 -1.54 5.59
N LEU A 286 16.22 -2.23 4.47
CA LEU A 286 15.75 -3.62 4.49
C LEU A 286 16.84 -4.58 5.00
N THR A 287 18.10 -4.36 4.63
CA THR A 287 19.25 -5.13 5.13
C THR A 287 19.55 -4.86 6.60
N ALA A 288 19.42 -3.62 7.05
CA ALA A 288 19.71 -3.24 8.43
C ALA A 288 18.60 -3.62 9.41
N TYR A 289 17.34 -3.53 9.00
CA TYR A 289 16.19 -3.58 9.92
C TYR A 289 15.06 -4.52 9.47
N GLY A 290 15.16 -5.22 8.34
CA GLY A 290 14.10 -6.06 7.80
C GLY A 290 13.59 -7.14 8.77
N THR A 291 14.49 -7.73 9.57
CA THR A 291 14.12 -8.68 10.64
C THR A 291 13.15 -8.08 11.67
N SER A 292 13.20 -6.77 11.87
CA SER A 292 12.33 -6.06 12.80
C SER A 292 10.90 -5.91 12.29
N LEU A 293 10.59 -6.20 11.01
CA LEU A 293 9.22 -6.17 10.49
C LEU A 293 8.29 -7.10 11.25
N LYS A 294 8.77 -8.31 11.58
CA LYS A 294 8.02 -9.39 12.25
C LYS A 294 8.42 -9.60 13.71
N ALA A 295 9.57 -9.09 14.15
CA ALA A 295 10.10 -9.35 15.49
C ALA A 295 9.16 -8.84 16.61
N GLN A 296 8.75 -9.74 17.50
CA GLN A 296 7.96 -9.42 18.68
C GLN A 296 8.80 -8.78 19.79
N HIS A 297 8.14 -8.06 20.70
CA HIS A 297 8.75 -7.49 21.91
C HIS A 297 8.04 -8.04 23.16
N GLY A 298 8.53 -9.16 23.68
CA GLY A 298 7.80 -9.92 24.71
C GLY A 298 6.51 -10.49 24.11
N LYS A 299 5.35 -10.15 24.70
CA LYS A 299 4.01 -10.52 24.19
C LYS A 299 3.32 -9.39 23.40
N LEU A 300 4.11 -8.41 22.94
CA LEU A 300 3.70 -7.41 21.95
C LEU A 300 4.10 -7.91 20.55
N HIS A 301 3.10 -8.17 19.71
CA HIS A 301 3.26 -8.67 18.36
C HIS A 301 2.96 -7.58 17.34
N PHE A 302 3.53 -7.71 16.15
CA PHE A 302 3.29 -6.81 15.03
C PHE A 302 2.68 -7.58 13.87
N ALA A 303 1.51 -7.13 13.43
CA ALA A 303 0.86 -7.55 12.18
C ALA A 303 0.82 -6.34 11.23
N GLY A 304 0.05 -6.45 10.15
CA GLY A 304 0.03 -5.45 9.08
C GLY A 304 0.69 -6.02 7.85
N THR A 305 0.25 -5.54 6.68
CA THR A 305 0.58 -6.14 5.40
C THR A 305 2.08 -6.14 5.12
N GLU A 306 2.83 -5.15 5.62
CA GLU A 306 4.29 -5.05 5.49
C GLU A 306 5.05 -6.19 6.21
N SER A 307 4.39 -6.90 7.12
CA SER A 307 4.96 -8.06 7.83
C SER A 307 4.65 -9.41 7.16
N ALA A 308 3.96 -9.41 6.01
CA ALA A 308 3.63 -10.62 5.27
C ALA A 308 4.81 -11.13 4.44
N SER A 309 4.84 -12.44 4.18
CA SER A 309 5.84 -13.08 3.30
C SER A 309 5.43 -12.96 1.82
N TYR A 310 4.14 -13.15 1.54
CA TYR A 310 3.58 -13.01 0.21
C TYR A 310 2.54 -11.89 0.21
N TRP A 311 2.45 -11.17 -0.91
CA TRP A 311 1.52 -10.07 -1.12
C TRP A 311 1.59 -8.99 -0.03
N ALA A 312 2.81 -8.72 0.47
CA ALA A 312 3.06 -7.56 1.30
C ALA A 312 2.60 -6.29 0.57
N GLY A 313 1.88 -5.40 1.26
CA GLY A 313 1.23 -4.23 0.68
C GLY A 313 -0.20 -4.44 0.18
N PHE A 314 -0.68 -5.68 0.09
CA PHE A 314 -2.05 -6.02 -0.35
C PHE A 314 -2.94 -6.50 0.80
N MET A 315 -4.24 -6.65 0.52
CA MET A 315 -5.22 -7.20 1.47
C MET A 315 -4.88 -8.64 1.86
N ASP A 316 -4.40 -9.46 0.92
CA ASP A 316 -3.93 -10.82 1.18
C ASP A 316 -2.78 -10.85 2.20
N GLY A 317 -1.80 -9.96 2.06
CA GLY A 317 -0.73 -9.80 3.04
C GLY A 317 -1.24 -9.38 4.42
N ALA A 318 -2.22 -8.47 4.46
CA ALA A 318 -2.85 -8.06 5.72
C ALA A 318 -3.52 -9.26 6.42
N ILE A 319 -4.30 -10.06 5.70
CA ILE A 319 -4.95 -11.26 6.23
C ILE A 319 -3.91 -12.29 6.70
N GLN A 320 -2.92 -12.60 5.87
CA GLN A 320 -1.85 -13.55 6.22
C GLN A 320 -1.09 -13.12 7.48
N SER A 321 -0.78 -11.82 7.61
CA SER A 321 -0.10 -11.30 8.80
C SER A 321 -0.93 -11.47 10.07
N GLY A 322 -2.25 -11.24 10.00
CA GLY A 322 -3.16 -11.43 11.13
C GLY A 322 -3.26 -12.89 11.54
N VAL A 323 -3.38 -13.81 10.57
CA VAL A 323 -3.42 -15.27 10.81
C VAL A 323 -2.11 -15.75 11.44
N ARG A 324 -0.95 -15.26 10.95
CA ARG A 324 0.36 -15.58 11.53
C ARG A 324 0.41 -15.18 13.01
N VAL A 325 0.10 -13.93 13.34
CA VAL A 325 0.18 -13.44 14.72
C VAL A 325 -0.82 -14.16 15.63
N ALA A 326 -2.03 -14.46 15.15
CA ALA A 326 -2.97 -15.27 15.90
C ALA A 326 -2.39 -16.66 16.25
N ALA A 327 -1.70 -17.32 15.30
CA ALA A 327 -1.03 -18.59 15.54
C ALA A 327 0.13 -18.45 16.55
N GLU A 328 0.95 -17.38 16.47
CA GLU A 328 2.01 -17.09 17.44
C GLU A 328 1.47 -16.95 18.86
N ILE A 329 0.33 -16.29 19.03
CA ILE A 329 -0.32 -16.13 20.34
C ILE A 329 -0.84 -17.48 20.82
N LEU A 330 -1.51 -18.25 19.96
CA LEU A 330 -2.11 -19.54 20.34
C LEU A 330 -1.06 -20.62 20.68
N MET A 331 0.14 -20.57 20.09
CA MET A 331 1.25 -21.46 20.47
C MET A 331 1.82 -21.16 21.86
N ASN A 332 1.62 -19.95 22.37
CA ASN A 332 2.13 -19.46 23.65
C ASN A 332 1.02 -19.29 24.70
N PHE A 333 -0.18 -19.86 24.45
CA PHE A 333 -1.36 -19.75 25.31
C PHE A 333 -1.37 -20.75 26.47
#